data_AF-A0A3N7C853-F1
#
_entry.id   AF-A0A3N7C853-F1
#
_cell.length_a   1.000
_cell.length_b   1.000
_cell.length_c   1.000
_cell.angle_alpha   90.00
_cell.angle_beta   90.00
_cell.angle_gamma   90.00
#
_symmetry.space_group_name_H-M   'P 1'
#
loop_
_entity.id
_entity.type
_entity.pdbx_description
1 polymer ?
#
loop_
_entity_poly.entity_id
_entity_poly.type
_entity_poly.pdbx_seq_one_letter_code
_entity_poly.pdbx_strand_id
1 'polypeptide(L)'
;MIERIFAAPWFSLTRLGEAQILLPLVLLAALWLWWRAGERVFARRWLFWLCAAAGLTTASKLAFIGWGWGVEAWDFTGISGHAMFAAASLPGLAWVLSRGRSEWMQKWAVGLAFALAALIAYSRLEVGAHSPSESLFGFFIGSAASLMSLRQAPALRLNPPTWLPTAVLASLMLLPFHAPPSKSHDWVTRLSLQLSGRSLPFHRWDAHRHPPRSPAALPSSPSQSAKQRPLFSSITSNPAESS
;
A
#
# COMPACT_ATOMS: atom_id res chain seq x y z
N MET A 1 25.69 -2.08 -12.10
CA MET A 1 25.99 -3.08 -11.04
C MET A 1 25.95 -2.45 -9.64
N ILE A 2 26.58 -1.28 -9.45
CA ILE A 2 26.60 -0.53 -8.18
C ILE A 2 25.18 -0.11 -7.70
N GLU A 3 24.31 0.37 -8.59
CA GLU A 3 22.93 0.74 -8.22
C GLU A 3 22.10 -0.42 -7.65
N ARG A 4 22.33 -1.66 -8.11
CA ARG A 4 21.63 -2.84 -7.58
C ARG A 4 22.05 -3.20 -6.15
N ILE A 5 23.29 -2.88 -5.77
CA ILE A 5 23.82 -3.12 -4.42
C ILE A 5 23.20 -2.14 -3.42
N PHE A 6 23.01 -0.88 -3.81
CA PHE A 6 22.34 0.12 -2.98
C PHE A 6 20.81 -0.03 -2.94
N ALA A 7 20.19 -0.63 -3.97
CA ALA A 7 18.75 -0.90 -3.98
C ALA A 7 18.34 -2.07 -3.07
N ALA A 8 19.16 -3.11 -2.93
CA ALA A 8 18.83 -4.32 -2.19
C ALA A 8 18.47 -4.10 -0.69
N PRO A 9 19.15 -3.21 0.05
CA PRO A 9 18.75 -2.83 1.41
C PRO A 9 17.36 -2.19 1.47
N TRP A 10 17.03 -1.31 0.52
CA TRP A 10 15.74 -0.61 0.49
C TRP A 10 14.57 -1.54 0.22
N PHE A 11 14.73 -2.51 -0.68
CA PHE A 11 13.73 -3.56 -0.89
C PHE A 11 13.52 -4.38 0.39
N SER A 12 14.60 -4.83 1.03
CA SER A 12 14.51 -5.61 2.27
C SER A 12 13.84 -4.83 3.41
N LEU A 13 14.15 -3.54 3.56
CA LEU A 13 13.51 -2.65 4.53
C LEU A 13 12.02 -2.46 4.25
N THR A 14 11.64 -2.22 2.99
CA THR A 14 10.24 -2.10 2.59
C THR A 14 9.44 -3.35 2.96
N ARG A 15 10.04 -4.54 2.81
CA ARG A 15 9.38 -5.81 3.11
C ARG A 15 9.00 -5.97 4.59
N LEU A 16 9.74 -5.34 5.51
CA LEU A 16 9.37 -5.32 6.93
C LEU A 16 8.00 -4.68 7.18
N GLY A 17 7.53 -3.80 6.28
CA GLY A 17 6.20 -3.20 6.33
C GLY A 17 5.10 -4.06 5.70
N GLU A 18 5.40 -5.24 5.17
CA GLU A 18 4.40 -6.10 4.55
C GLU A 18 3.43 -6.65 5.60
N ALA A 19 2.13 -6.54 5.32
CA ALA A 19 1.08 -7.10 6.17
C ALA A 19 1.25 -8.61 6.37
N GLN A 20 1.80 -9.35 5.40
CA GLN A 20 2.05 -10.79 5.53
C GLN A 20 3.06 -11.14 6.62
N ILE A 21 3.97 -10.22 6.96
CA ILE A 21 4.97 -10.39 8.02
C ILE A 21 4.42 -9.86 9.33
N LEU A 22 3.88 -8.64 9.33
CA LEU A 22 3.46 -7.96 10.56
C LEU A 22 2.13 -8.47 11.12
N LEU A 23 1.16 -8.83 10.26
CA LEU A 23 -0.18 -9.25 10.73
C LEU A 23 -0.11 -10.52 11.59
N PRO A 24 0.59 -11.60 11.20
CA PRO A 24 0.75 -12.77 12.07
C PRO A 24 1.37 -12.43 13.43
N LEU A 25 2.36 -11.53 13.45
CA LEU A 25 3.02 -11.10 14.69
C LEU A 25 2.07 -10.31 15.60
N VAL A 26 1.30 -9.39 15.02
CA VAL A 26 0.27 -8.62 15.75
C VAL A 26 -0.79 -9.55 16.32
N LEU A 27 -1.29 -10.49 15.51
CA LEU A 27 -2.30 -11.45 15.96
C LEU A 27 -1.77 -12.34 17.08
N LEU A 28 -0.53 -12.83 16.97
CA LEU A 28 0.12 -13.64 17.99
C LEU A 28 0.29 -12.88 19.31
N ALA A 29 0.74 -11.62 19.23
CA ALA A 29 0.85 -10.74 20.40
C ALA A 29 -0.52 -10.42 21.01
N ALA A 30 -1.53 -10.10 20.19
CA ALA A 30 -2.89 -9.83 20.63
C ALA A 30 -3.55 -11.05 21.29
N LEU A 31 -3.30 -12.25 20.76
CA LEU A 31 -3.79 -13.51 21.29
C LEU A 31 -3.16 -13.83 22.64
N TRP A 32 -1.85 -13.62 22.76
CA TRP A 32 -1.14 -13.73 24.03
C TRP A 32 -1.68 -12.72 25.07
N LEU A 33 -1.88 -11.46 24.67
CA LEU A 33 -2.48 -10.44 25.53
C LEU A 33 -3.87 -10.84 26.01
N TRP A 34 -4.68 -11.43 25.12
CA TRP A 34 -6.04 -11.84 25.41
C TRP A 34 -6.13 -13.01 26.39
N TRP A 35 -5.36 -14.08 26.13
CA TRP A 35 -5.48 -15.34 26.87
C TRP A 35 -4.56 -15.45 28.08
N ARG A 36 -3.35 -14.89 28.02
CA ARG A 36 -2.33 -15.09 29.06
C ARG A 36 -2.16 -13.87 29.93
N ALA A 37 -2.16 -12.67 29.34
CA ALA A 37 -1.91 -11.46 30.10
C ALA A 37 -3.17 -10.82 30.70
N GLY A 38 -4.37 -11.23 30.28
CA GLY A 38 -5.64 -10.64 30.74
C GLY A 38 -5.93 -9.24 30.16
N GLU A 39 -5.09 -8.73 29.26
CA GLU A 39 -5.15 -7.36 28.73
C GLU A 39 -6.09 -7.23 27.53
N ARG A 40 -7.30 -7.78 27.65
CA ARG A 40 -8.28 -7.87 26.54
C ARG A 40 -8.70 -6.51 26.01
N VAL A 41 -8.75 -5.48 26.87
CA VAL A 41 -9.12 -4.12 26.47
C VAL A 41 -8.06 -3.54 25.52
N PHE A 42 -6.78 -3.68 25.88
CA PHE A 42 -5.69 -3.22 25.02
C PHE A 42 -5.66 -3.99 23.70
N ALA A 43 -5.76 -5.33 23.74
CA ALA A 43 -5.79 -6.15 22.53
C ALA A 43 -6.92 -5.75 21.57
N ARG A 44 -8.15 -5.58 22.06
CA ARG A 44 -9.28 -5.12 21.25
C ARG A 44 -9.07 -3.75 20.65
N ARG A 45 -8.60 -2.79 21.46
CA ARG A 45 -8.34 -1.43 21.00
C ARG A 45 -7.28 -1.41 19.90
N TRP A 46 -6.20 -2.18 20.08
CA TRP A 46 -5.14 -2.29 19.09
C TRP A 46 -5.64 -2.87 17.77
N LEU A 47 -6.36 -3.99 17.82
CA LEU A 47 -6.95 -4.60 16.62
C LEU A 47 -7.96 -3.67 15.96
N PHE A 48 -8.81 -2.97 16.74
CA PHE A 48 -9.77 -2.02 16.21
C PHE A 48 -9.10 -0.90 15.41
N TRP A 49 -8.11 -0.21 15.99
CA TRP A 49 -7.43 0.89 15.30
C TRP A 49 -6.59 0.42 14.12
N LEU A 50 -5.97 -0.78 14.20
CA LEU A 50 -5.29 -1.39 13.07
C LEU A 50 -6.28 -1.69 11.93
N CYS A 51 -7.43 -2.29 12.22
CA CYS A 51 -8.47 -2.57 11.24
C CYS A 51 -9.04 -1.29 10.64
N ALA A 52 -9.27 -0.24 11.43
CA ALA A 52 -9.74 1.05 10.95
C ALA A 52 -8.72 1.71 10.00
N ALA A 53 -7.43 1.71 10.36
CA ALA A 53 -6.36 2.24 9.51
C ALA A 53 -6.20 1.44 8.21
N ALA A 54 -6.27 0.11 8.28
CA ALA A 54 -6.24 -0.78 7.11
C ALA A 54 -7.45 -0.59 6.21
N GLY A 55 -8.65 -0.44 6.80
CA GLY A 55 -9.89 -0.13 6.09
C GLY A 55 -9.81 1.19 5.34
N LEU A 56 -9.40 2.27 6.02
CA LEU A 56 -9.22 3.58 5.40
C LEU A 56 -8.19 3.55 4.26
N THR A 57 -7.06 2.86 4.48
CA THR A 57 -6.01 2.68 3.47
C THR A 57 -6.54 1.94 2.24
N THR A 58 -7.29 0.86 2.46
CA THR A 58 -7.88 0.07 1.38
C THR A 58 -8.95 0.86 0.64
N ALA A 59 -9.82 1.57 1.37
CA ALA A 59 -10.84 2.44 0.81
C ALA A 59 -10.24 3.55 -0.07
N SER A 60 -9.12 4.16 0.35
CA SER A 60 -8.44 5.18 -0.47
C SER A 60 -7.96 4.63 -1.82
N LYS A 61 -7.44 3.39 -1.82
CA LYS A 61 -7.01 2.72 -3.05
C LYS A 61 -8.19 2.33 -3.93
N LEU A 62 -9.28 1.82 -3.32
CA LEU A 62 -10.51 1.50 -4.05
C LEU A 62 -11.13 2.75 -4.70
N ALA A 63 -11.16 3.87 -3.98
CA ALA A 63 -11.67 5.14 -4.51
C ALA A 63 -10.86 5.62 -5.72
N PHE A 64 -9.53 5.52 -5.67
CA PHE A 64 -8.69 5.86 -6.81
C PHE A 64 -8.82 4.86 -7.96
N ILE A 65 -8.64 3.56 -7.71
CA ILE A 65 -8.64 2.54 -8.77
C ILE A 65 -10.02 2.44 -9.44
N GLY A 66 -11.10 2.58 -8.66
CA GLY A 66 -12.48 2.46 -9.16
C GLY A 66 -13.01 3.75 -9.78
N TRP A 67 -12.81 4.90 -9.13
CA TRP A 67 -13.44 6.18 -9.48
C TRP A 67 -12.47 7.28 -9.90
N GLY A 68 -11.15 7.03 -9.87
CA GLY A 68 -10.14 8.04 -10.23
C GLY A 68 -10.03 9.18 -9.22
N TRP A 69 -10.53 9.02 -8.00
CA TRP A 69 -10.42 10.02 -6.93
C TRP A 69 -8.96 10.08 -6.42
N GLY A 70 -8.12 10.76 -7.17
CA GLY A 70 -6.76 11.13 -6.80
C GLY A 70 -6.61 12.64 -6.75
N VAL A 71 -5.62 13.11 -6.01
CA VAL A 71 -5.24 14.53 -6.02
C VAL A 71 -3.97 14.65 -6.84
N GLU A 72 -4.12 15.07 -8.09
CA GLU A 72 -3.02 15.20 -9.05
C GLU A 72 -1.92 16.14 -8.54
N ALA A 73 -2.32 17.27 -7.94
CA ALA A 73 -1.39 18.25 -7.35
C ALA A 73 -0.49 17.70 -6.23
N TRP A 74 -0.85 16.55 -5.65
CA TRP A 74 -0.10 15.89 -4.58
C TRP A 74 0.46 14.53 -5.02
N ASP A 75 0.29 14.17 -6.30
CA ASP A 75 0.59 12.85 -6.85
C ASP A 75 0.05 11.71 -5.98
N PHE A 76 -1.18 11.90 -5.48
CA PHE A 76 -1.83 11.00 -4.53
C PHE A 76 -2.85 10.10 -5.23
N THR A 77 -2.52 8.82 -5.26
CA THR A 77 -3.32 7.74 -5.86
C THR A 77 -3.75 6.68 -4.83
N GLY A 78 -3.24 6.75 -3.61
CA GLY A 78 -3.73 5.96 -2.49
C GLY A 78 -2.73 5.82 -1.36
N ILE A 79 -3.22 5.64 -0.14
CA ILE A 79 -2.39 5.57 1.06
C ILE A 79 -1.41 4.38 0.98
N SER A 80 -0.15 4.60 1.35
CA SER A 80 0.87 3.54 1.41
C SER A 80 0.56 2.52 2.51
N GLY A 81 0.18 1.31 2.08
CA GLY A 81 -0.12 0.20 2.98
C GLY A 81 1.09 -0.23 3.82
N HIS A 82 2.30 -0.22 3.26
CA HIS A 82 3.51 -0.61 3.99
C HIS A 82 3.85 0.37 5.11
N ALA A 83 3.80 1.67 4.81
CA ALA A 83 4.04 2.72 5.79
C ALA A 83 2.99 2.70 6.91
N MET A 84 1.71 2.56 6.52
CA MET A 84 0.61 2.46 7.49
C MET A 84 0.74 1.23 8.38
N PHE A 85 0.95 0.04 7.80
CA PHE A 85 0.98 -1.20 8.58
C PHE A 85 2.19 -1.25 9.52
N ALA A 86 3.35 -0.78 9.08
CA ALA A 86 4.54 -0.65 9.93
C ALA A 86 4.30 0.27 11.13
N ALA A 87 3.79 1.49 10.89
CA ALA A 87 3.55 2.47 11.94
C ALA A 87 2.40 2.08 12.90
N ALA A 88 1.41 1.31 12.43
CA ALA A 88 0.32 0.80 13.27
C ALA A 88 0.73 -0.42 14.13
N SER A 89 1.70 -1.22 13.66
CA SER A 89 2.04 -2.51 14.25
C SER A 89 3.30 -2.47 15.12
N LEU A 90 4.41 -1.91 14.61
CA LEU A 90 5.72 -1.98 15.28
C LEU A 90 5.72 -1.34 16.67
N PRO A 91 5.10 -0.15 16.91
CA PRO A 91 5.08 0.44 18.25
C PRO A 91 4.30 -0.42 19.26
N GLY A 92 3.19 -1.05 18.84
CA GLY A 92 2.42 -1.96 19.68
C GLY A 92 3.20 -3.22 20.03
N LEU A 93 3.89 -3.81 19.04
CA LEU A 93 4.79 -4.95 19.26
C LEU A 93 5.93 -4.58 20.22
N ALA A 94 6.61 -3.45 20.00
CA ALA A 94 7.69 -2.99 20.87
C ALA A 94 7.23 -2.78 22.31
N TRP A 95 6.04 -2.23 22.51
CA TRP A 95 5.43 -2.11 23.83
C TRP A 95 5.15 -3.48 24.47
N VAL A 96 4.62 -4.45 23.71
CA VAL A 96 4.39 -5.83 24.20
C VAL A 96 5.71 -6.54 24.56
N LEU A 97 6.76 -6.34 23.76
CA LEU A 97 8.06 -6.99 23.96
C LEU A 97 8.88 -6.36 25.11
N SER A 98 8.67 -5.07 25.37
CA SER A 98 9.32 -4.35 26.47
C SER A 98 8.55 -4.44 27.80
N ARG A 99 7.50 -5.26 27.85
CA ARG A 99 6.75 -5.56 29.09
C ARG A 99 7.67 -6.01 30.22
N GLY A 100 7.43 -5.46 31.41
CA GLY A 100 8.21 -5.71 32.64
C GLY A 100 9.58 -5.03 32.70
N ARG A 101 9.94 -4.22 31.68
CA ARG A 101 11.06 -3.28 31.76
C ARG A 101 10.59 -1.94 32.32
N SER A 102 11.54 -1.09 32.73
CA SER A 102 11.25 0.26 33.22
C SER A 102 10.49 1.10 32.19
N GLU A 103 9.69 2.08 32.66
CA GLU A 103 8.93 2.97 31.78
C GLU A 103 9.82 3.70 30.75
N TRP A 104 11.03 4.07 31.17
CA TRP A 104 12.04 4.66 30.29
C TRP A 104 12.40 3.74 29.13
N MET A 105 12.71 2.46 29.42
CA MET A 105 13.06 1.48 28.39
C MET A 105 11.89 1.21 27.44
N GLN A 106 10.65 1.17 27.96
CA GLN A 106 9.45 1.01 27.13
C GLN A 106 9.26 2.21 26.18
N LYS A 107 9.44 3.44 26.68
CA LYS A 107 9.37 4.66 25.85
C LYS A 107 10.41 4.63 24.74
N TRP A 108 11.65 4.22 25.04
CA TRP A 108 12.69 4.05 24.03
C TRP A 108 12.38 2.97 23.00
N ALA A 109 11.90 1.81 23.44
CA ALA A 109 11.51 0.73 22.54
C ALA A 109 10.42 1.17 21.56
N VAL A 110 9.39 1.88 22.07
CA VAL A 110 8.32 2.45 21.25
C VAL A 110 8.86 3.54 20.31
N GLY A 111 9.74 4.42 20.78
CA GLY A 111 10.37 5.46 19.95
C GLY A 111 11.21 4.88 18.82
N LEU A 112 12.02 3.85 19.10
CA LEU A 112 12.81 3.15 18.09
C LEU A 112 11.92 2.43 17.07
N ALA A 113 10.79 1.87 17.50
CA ALA A 113 9.82 1.26 16.60
C ALA A 113 9.16 2.28 15.66
N PHE A 114 8.88 3.50 16.14
CA PHE A 114 8.44 4.60 15.28
C PHE A 114 9.53 5.03 14.29
N ALA A 115 10.79 5.11 14.73
CA ALA A 115 11.91 5.43 13.85
C ALA A 115 12.07 4.37 12.75
N LEU A 116 11.95 3.08 13.08
CA LEU A 116 11.95 2.00 12.11
C LEU A 116 10.76 2.10 11.14
N ALA A 117 9.56 2.41 11.63
CA ALA A 117 8.39 2.62 10.78
C ALA A 117 8.58 3.81 9.82
N ALA A 118 9.20 4.90 10.28
CA ALA A 118 9.54 6.05 9.44
C ALA A 118 10.59 5.68 8.38
N LEU A 119 11.60 4.87 8.74
CA LEU A 119 12.59 4.36 7.79
C LEU A 119 11.95 3.44 6.72
N ILE A 120 11.00 2.59 7.12
CA ILE A 120 10.21 1.77 6.18
C ILE A 120 9.40 2.68 5.25
N ALA A 121 8.74 3.72 5.77
CA ALA A 121 8.03 4.70 4.96
C ALA A 121 8.96 5.44 3.98
N TYR A 122 10.15 5.84 4.43
CA TYR A 122 11.16 6.48 3.59
C TYR A 122 11.66 5.55 2.48
N SER A 123 11.92 4.26 2.79
CA SER A 123 12.36 3.28 1.79
C SER A 123 11.39 3.11 0.62
N ARG A 124 10.10 3.43 0.81
CA ARG A 124 9.10 3.40 -0.27
C ARG A 124 9.31 4.48 -1.33
N LEU A 125 9.97 5.57 -0.96
CA LEU A 125 10.33 6.66 -1.86
C LEU A 125 11.51 6.24 -2.74
N GLU A 126 12.55 5.66 -2.14
CA GLU A 126 13.75 5.16 -2.83
C GLU A 126 13.44 4.00 -3.79
N VAL A 127 12.49 3.14 -3.43
CA VAL A 127 12.01 2.05 -4.31
C VAL A 127 11.10 2.59 -5.44
N GLY A 128 10.77 3.90 -5.43
CA GLY A 128 9.93 4.53 -6.45
C GLY A 128 8.48 4.03 -6.45
N ALA A 129 8.03 3.42 -5.36
CA ALA A 129 6.79 2.66 -5.33
C ALA A 129 5.55 3.49 -4.93
N HIS A 130 5.75 4.67 -4.33
CA HIS A 130 4.71 5.61 -3.90
C HIS A 130 5.25 7.04 -3.95
N SER A 131 4.36 8.03 -4.07
CA SER A 131 4.77 9.43 -3.88
C SER A 131 5.09 9.73 -2.41
N PRO A 132 5.83 10.84 -2.15
CA PRO A 132 6.07 11.32 -0.78
C PRO A 132 4.78 11.50 0.03
N SER A 133 3.72 12.04 -0.58
CA SER A 133 2.44 12.28 0.08
C SER A 133 1.78 10.97 0.53
N GLU A 134 1.72 9.96 -0.34
CA GLU A 134 1.14 8.65 -0.05
C GLU A 134 1.85 7.92 1.09
N SER A 135 3.18 7.97 1.10
CA SER A 135 3.99 7.34 2.16
C SER A 135 3.81 8.07 3.48
N LEU A 136 3.80 9.41 3.46
CA LEU A 136 3.62 10.24 4.64
C LEU A 136 2.22 10.10 5.26
N PHE A 137 1.16 10.10 4.44
CA PHE A 137 -0.21 9.84 4.90
C PHE A 137 -0.33 8.45 5.51
N GLY A 138 0.27 7.43 4.88
CA GLY A 138 0.32 6.08 5.44
C GLY A 138 0.96 6.06 6.82
N PHE A 139 2.15 6.64 6.94
CA PHE A 139 2.87 6.74 8.21
C PHE A 139 2.07 7.46 9.29
N PHE A 140 1.42 8.59 8.98
CA PHE A 140 0.62 9.34 9.94
C PHE A 140 -0.63 8.59 10.40
N ILE A 141 -1.37 7.97 9.48
CA ILE A 141 -2.56 7.17 9.82
C ILE A 141 -2.18 5.99 10.70
N GLY A 142 -1.09 5.27 10.34
CA GLY A 142 -0.60 4.16 11.16
C GLY A 142 -0.11 4.63 12.53
N SER A 143 0.59 5.78 12.59
CA SER A 143 1.07 6.35 13.86
C SER A 143 -0.08 6.80 14.75
N ALA A 144 -1.12 7.41 14.18
CA ALA A 144 -2.32 7.76 14.93
C ALA A 144 -2.99 6.51 15.51
N ALA A 145 -3.12 5.43 14.72
CA ALA A 145 -3.70 4.17 15.16
C ALA A 145 -2.91 3.54 16.32
N SER A 146 -1.57 3.49 16.25
CA SER A 146 -0.76 2.94 17.33
C SER A 146 -0.76 3.82 18.58
N LEU A 147 -0.70 5.15 18.44
CA LEU A 147 -0.84 6.08 19.56
C LEU A 147 -2.21 5.96 20.25
N MET A 148 -3.31 5.89 19.49
CA MET A 148 -4.65 5.66 20.07
C MET A 148 -4.71 4.34 20.84
N SER A 149 -4.02 3.32 20.33
CA SER A 149 -3.94 2.01 20.97
C SER A 149 -3.16 2.08 22.29
N LEU A 150 -2.09 2.87 22.34
CA LEU A 150 -1.18 3.00 23.49
C LEU A 150 -1.64 4.03 24.55
N ARG A 151 -2.59 4.92 24.24
CA ARG A 151 -3.01 6.02 25.15
C ARG A 151 -3.46 5.62 26.54
N GLN A 152 -4.07 4.45 26.69
CA GLN A 152 -4.45 3.91 28.00
C GLN A 152 -3.89 2.49 28.12
N ALA A 153 -2.63 2.33 27.72
CA ALA A 153 -1.97 1.05 27.87
C ALA A 153 -1.81 0.79 29.39
N PRO A 154 -2.20 -0.39 29.88
CA PRO A 154 -2.16 -0.68 31.32
C PRO A 154 -0.73 -0.61 31.86
N ALA A 155 -0.56 -0.39 33.17
CA ALA A 155 0.72 -0.54 33.85
C ALA A 155 0.99 -2.04 34.08
N LEU A 156 2.08 -2.58 33.53
CA LEU A 156 2.20 -4.02 33.27
C LEU A 156 3.13 -4.69 34.27
N ARG A 157 2.66 -5.77 34.91
CA ARG A 157 3.40 -6.54 35.92
C ARG A 157 3.89 -7.92 35.47
N LEU A 158 3.54 -8.36 34.25
CA LEU A 158 3.89 -9.68 33.71
C LEU A 158 4.80 -9.57 32.47
N ASN A 159 5.86 -10.39 32.47
CA ASN A 159 6.80 -10.51 31.36
C ASN A 159 6.20 -11.33 30.21
N PRO A 160 6.52 -11.02 28.95
CA PRO A 160 6.15 -11.86 27.82
C PRO A 160 6.96 -13.17 27.87
N PRO A 161 6.40 -14.28 27.38
CA PRO A 161 7.14 -15.53 27.30
C PRO A 161 8.31 -15.36 26.33
N THR A 162 9.45 -15.99 26.62
CA THR A 162 10.71 -15.83 25.87
C THR A 162 10.58 -16.16 24.38
N TRP A 163 9.65 -17.05 24.00
CA TRP A 163 9.41 -17.38 22.60
C TRP A 163 8.83 -16.22 21.78
N LEU A 164 8.09 -15.28 22.40
CA LEU A 164 7.40 -14.21 21.67
C LEU A 164 8.37 -13.16 21.12
N PRO A 165 9.31 -12.58 21.91
CA PRO A 165 10.38 -11.75 21.38
C PRO A 165 11.21 -12.47 20.31
N THR A 166 11.55 -13.74 20.53
CA THR A 166 12.34 -14.53 19.57
C THR A 166 11.58 -14.72 18.25
N ALA A 167 10.27 -15.01 18.30
CA ALA A 167 9.44 -15.16 17.12
C ALA A 167 9.33 -13.85 16.33
N VAL A 168 9.15 -12.71 17.01
CA VAL A 168 9.11 -11.39 16.37
C VAL A 168 10.46 -11.08 15.72
N LEU A 169 11.57 -11.23 16.45
CA LEU A 169 12.90 -10.94 15.93
C LEU A 169 13.26 -11.85 14.76
N ALA A 170 13.03 -13.15 14.88
CA ALA A 170 13.26 -14.12 13.80
C ALA A 170 12.43 -13.79 12.56
N SER A 171 11.15 -13.41 12.74
CA SER A 171 10.28 -13.04 11.62
C SER A 171 10.77 -11.78 10.92
N LEU A 172 11.18 -10.75 11.66
CA LEU A 172 11.75 -9.52 11.09
C LEU A 172 13.10 -9.75 10.42
N MET A 173 13.89 -10.73 10.86
CA MET A 173 15.20 -11.03 10.28
C MET A 173 15.14 -11.99 9.09
N LEU A 174 14.18 -12.91 9.04
CA LEU A 174 14.17 -14.00 8.04
C LEU A 174 13.15 -13.77 6.93
N LEU A 175 11.94 -13.33 7.25
CA LEU A 175 10.85 -13.25 6.28
C LEU A 175 11.08 -12.21 5.17
N PRO A 176 11.74 -11.06 5.39
CA PRO A 176 12.09 -10.13 4.32
C PRO A 176 13.02 -10.69 3.25
N PHE A 177 13.68 -11.83 3.49
CA PHE A 177 14.54 -12.48 2.51
C PHE A 177 13.88 -13.70 1.87
N HIS A 178 13.01 -14.40 2.62
CA HIS A 178 12.48 -15.70 2.21
C HIS A 178 10.99 -15.71 1.84
N ALA A 179 10.18 -14.77 2.30
CA ALA A 179 8.75 -14.81 2.00
C ALA A 179 8.50 -14.46 0.52
N PRO A 180 7.50 -15.07 -0.14
CA PRO A 180 7.14 -14.72 -1.51
C PRO A 180 6.58 -13.28 -1.59
N PRO A 181 6.61 -12.63 -2.78
CA PRO A 181 6.04 -11.30 -2.97
C PRO A 181 4.55 -11.25 -2.57
N SER A 182 4.13 -10.19 -1.87
CA SER A 182 2.75 -10.07 -1.39
C SER A 182 1.74 -9.95 -2.55
N LYS A 183 0.70 -10.81 -2.57
CA LYS A 183 -0.43 -10.74 -3.51
C LYS A 183 -1.49 -9.68 -3.15
N SER A 184 -1.22 -8.84 -2.14
CA SER A 184 -2.21 -7.88 -1.61
C SER A 184 -2.63 -6.85 -2.67
N HIS A 185 -1.71 -6.48 -3.57
CA HIS A 185 -2.02 -5.58 -4.68
C HIS A 185 -3.03 -6.20 -5.65
N ASP A 186 -2.85 -7.47 -6.01
CA ASP A 186 -3.75 -8.20 -6.93
C ASP A 186 -5.17 -8.33 -6.36
N TRP A 187 -5.29 -8.57 -5.06
CA TRP A 187 -6.58 -8.65 -4.38
C TRP A 187 -7.32 -7.32 -4.37
N VAL A 188 -6.63 -6.23 -4.03
CA VAL A 188 -7.22 -4.88 -4.04
C VAL A 188 -7.64 -4.48 -5.44
N THR A 189 -6.82 -4.78 -6.45
CA THR A 189 -7.15 -4.52 -7.87
C THR A 189 -8.39 -5.30 -8.30
N ARG A 190 -8.46 -6.60 -8.01
CA ARG A 190 -9.63 -7.43 -8.35
C ARG A 190 -10.91 -6.95 -7.67
N LEU A 191 -10.84 -6.62 -6.38
CA LEU A 191 -11.98 -6.10 -5.62
C LEU A 191 -12.43 -4.75 -6.18
N SER A 192 -11.49 -3.89 -6.56
CA SER A 192 -11.80 -2.60 -7.19
C SER A 192 -12.51 -2.75 -8.54
N LEU A 193 -12.03 -3.66 -9.40
CA LEU A 193 -12.64 -3.93 -10.70
C LEU A 193 -14.05 -4.51 -10.57
N GLN A 194 -14.25 -5.41 -9.60
CA GLN A 194 -15.57 -5.97 -9.29
C GLN A 194 -16.55 -4.92 -8.76
N LEU A 195 -16.10 -4.03 -7.86
CA LEU A 195 -16.95 -2.99 -7.27
C LEU A 195 -17.25 -1.84 -8.25
N SER A 196 -16.30 -1.49 -9.12
CA SER A 196 -16.48 -0.41 -10.09
C SER A 196 -17.15 -0.84 -11.40
N GLY A 197 -17.31 -2.15 -11.63
CA GLY A 197 -17.84 -2.70 -12.88
C GLY A 197 -16.92 -2.47 -14.09
N ARG A 198 -15.65 -2.12 -13.87
CA ARG A 198 -14.67 -1.84 -14.92
C ARG A 198 -13.83 -3.06 -15.26
N SER A 199 -13.41 -3.16 -16.52
CA SER A 199 -12.53 -4.21 -17.03
C SER A 199 -11.03 -3.87 -16.89
N LEU A 200 -10.67 -2.59 -16.70
CA LEU A 200 -9.29 -2.12 -16.58
C LEU A 200 -9.12 -1.17 -15.37
N PRO A 201 -8.04 -1.30 -14.59
CA PRO A 201 -7.78 -0.44 -13.44
C PRO A 201 -7.31 0.95 -13.88
N PHE A 202 -7.69 2.00 -13.14
CA PHE A 202 -7.11 3.34 -13.32
C PHE A 202 -5.62 3.31 -12.97
N HIS A 203 -4.78 3.78 -13.89
CA HIS A 203 -3.35 3.91 -13.66
C HIS A 203 -2.99 5.36 -13.36
N ARG A 204 -1.83 5.55 -12.71
CA ARG A 204 -1.29 6.89 -12.38
C ARG A 204 -1.24 7.85 -13.57
N TRP A 205 -1.01 7.34 -14.79
CA TRP A 205 -0.98 8.12 -16.01
C TRP A 205 -2.36 8.61 -16.47
N ASP A 206 -3.45 7.99 -16.02
CA ASP A 206 -4.82 8.44 -16.27
C ASP A 206 -5.19 9.67 -15.44
N ALA A 207 -4.62 9.80 -14.23
CA ALA A 207 -4.85 10.95 -13.35
C ALA A 207 -4.21 12.24 -13.90
N HIS A 208 -3.15 12.11 -14.71
CA HIS A 208 -2.48 13.22 -15.40
C HIS A 208 -3.10 13.58 -16.76
N ARG A 209 -4.15 12.86 -17.19
CA ARG A 209 -4.96 13.22 -18.36
C ARG A 209 -6.22 13.90 -17.84
N HIS A 210 -6.46 15.13 -18.26
CA HIS A 210 -7.70 15.86 -17.97
C HIS A 210 -8.93 14.93 -18.10
N PRO A 211 -9.93 15.01 -17.19
CA PRO A 211 -11.11 14.16 -17.28
C PRO A 211 -11.70 14.32 -18.68
N PRO A 212 -12.08 13.23 -19.38
CA PRO A 212 -12.79 13.37 -20.63
C PRO A 212 -14.03 14.21 -20.33
N ARG A 213 -14.13 15.36 -20.99
CA ARG A 213 -15.39 16.11 -21.05
C ARG A 213 -16.47 15.07 -21.33
N SER A 214 -17.53 15.06 -20.51
CA SER A 214 -18.73 14.27 -20.73
C SER A 214 -19.01 14.21 -22.23
N PRO A 215 -19.38 13.04 -22.80
CA PRO A 215 -19.73 12.99 -24.21
C PRO A 215 -20.97 13.85 -24.41
N ALA A 216 -20.74 15.14 -24.69
CA ALA A 216 -21.73 16.01 -25.28
C ALA A 216 -22.18 15.27 -26.53
N ALA A 217 -23.47 14.98 -26.59
CA ALA A 217 -24.13 14.31 -27.68
C ALA A 217 -23.50 14.74 -29.01
N LEU A 218 -22.93 13.76 -29.72
CA LEU A 218 -22.46 13.98 -31.08
C LEU A 218 -23.60 14.65 -31.86
N PRO A 219 -23.40 15.85 -32.44
CA PRO A 219 -24.41 16.41 -33.32
C PRO A 219 -24.55 15.45 -34.50
N SER A 220 -25.76 14.92 -34.69
CA SER A 220 -26.15 14.09 -35.82
C SER A 220 -25.72 14.76 -37.12
N SER A 221 -24.86 14.09 -37.89
CA SER A 221 -24.43 14.55 -39.21
C SER A 221 -25.65 14.77 -40.12
N PRO A 222 -25.77 15.92 -40.81
CA PRO A 222 -26.72 16.05 -41.88
C PRO A 222 -26.19 15.30 -43.11
N SER A 223 -26.96 14.32 -43.56
CA SER A 223 -26.88 13.75 -44.89
C SER A 223 -27.17 14.82 -45.95
N GLN A 224 -26.30 14.97 -46.96
CA GLN A 224 -26.59 15.25 -48.39
C GLN A 224 -25.29 15.68 -49.10
N SER A 225 -24.76 14.88 -50.02
CA SER A 225 -25.03 14.91 -51.48
C SER A 225 -24.18 15.94 -52.23
N ALA A 226 -23.12 15.48 -52.92
CA ALA A 226 -22.61 16.13 -54.14
C ALA A 226 -21.60 15.24 -54.92
N LYS A 227 -22.08 14.70 -56.05
CA LYS A 227 -21.39 14.54 -57.34
C LYS A 227 -20.05 13.78 -57.37
N GLN A 228 -20.11 12.48 -57.72
CA GLN A 228 -19.05 11.83 -58.49
C GLN A 228 -19.40 11.89 -59.98
N ARG A 229 -18.52 12.51 -60.79
CA ARG A 229 -18.50 12.39 -62.25
C ARG A 229 -17.42 11.36 -62.63
N PRO A 230 -17.64 10.53 -63.66
CA PRO A 230 -16.63 9.58 -64.14
C PRO A 230 -15.72 10.26 -65.16
N LEU A 231 -14.44 9.87 -65.18
CA LEU A 231 -13.57 10.06 -66.34
C LEU A 231 -12.94 8.70 -66.69
N PHE A 232 -13.37 8.21 -67.84
CA PHE A 232 -12.86 7.05 -68.55
C PHE A 232 -11.88 7.55 -69.64
N SER A 233 -11.05 6.61 -70.14
CA SER A 233 -10.16 6.65 -71.32
C SER A 233 -8.67 6.85 -70.98
N SER A 234 -7.70 6.10 -71.49
CA SER A 234 -7.65 4.91 -72.37
C SER A 234 -6.16 4.61 -72.66
N ILE A 235 -5.76 3.31 -72.60
CA ILE A 235 -4.91 2.53 -73.56
C ILE A 235 -3.57 3.20 -74.02
N THR A 236 -2.35 2.62 -73.99
CA THR A 236 -1.83 1.43 -74.69
C THR A 236 -0.36 1.10 -74.30
N SER A 237 -0.03 -0.19 -74.49
CA SER A 237 1.22 -0.77 -75.02
C SER A 237 2.54 -0.69 -74.22
N ASN A 238 2.91 -1.86 -73.71
CA ASN A 238 4.27 -2.28 -73.36
C ASN A 238 4.80 -3.18 -74.51
N PRO A 239 6.02 -2.99 -75.04
CA PRO A 239 6.69 -4.02 -75.81
C PRO A 239 7.80 -4.71 -75.00
N ALA A 240 8.02 -5.96 -75.38
CA ALA A 240 8.94 -6.93 -74.82
C ALA A 240 10.42 -6.66 -75.13
N GLU A 241 11.30 -7.29 -74.34
CA GLU A 241 12.60 -7.89 -74.73
C GLU A 241 13.24 -8.49 -73.46
N SER A 242 14.01 -9.56 -73.43
CA SER A 242 14.11 -10.83 -74.14
C SER A 242 15.21 -11.61 -73.39
N SER A 243 15.07 -12.94 -73.34
CA SER A 243 16.15 -13.93 -73.19
C SER A 243 16.82 -14.10 -71.82
#